data_AF-A0A968NRT5-F1
#
_entry.id   AF-A0A968NRT5-F1
#
_cell.length_a   1.000
_cell.length_b   1.000
_cell.length_c   1.000
_cell.angle_alpha   90.00
_cell.angle_beta   90.00
_cell.angle_gamma   90.00
#
_symmetry.space_group_name_H-M   'P 1'
#
loop_
_entity.id
_entity.type
_entity.pdbx_description
1 polymer ?
#
loop_
_entity_poly.entity_id
_entity_poly.type
_entity_poly.pdbx_seq_one_letter_code
_entity_poly.pdbx_strand_id
1 'polypeptide(L)'
;CKGLVIGDKLERRNRLDSELILAEMTPGEKNFALRIEHLLNKIEAPEYRQVNIETLMELAAIAQRNPALQIDDSIVLDVLIGHAVRLCWLDRHPDHVHTYDEHKATAWHNFYETSPALCARFIAEALRYLTQLSQLSA
;
A
#
# COMPACT_ATOMS: atom_id res chain seq x y z
N CYS A 1 -6.79 -7.10 -9.02
CA CYS A 1 -6.98 -5.64 -8.83
C CYS A 1 -7.06 -4.98 -10.19
N LYS A 2 -7.77 -3.85 -10.30
CA LYS A 2 -7.83 -3.05 -11.54
C LYS A 2 -6.57 -2.21 -11.79
N GLY A 3 -5.69 -2.11 -10.80
CA GLY A 3 -4.44 -1.36 -10.90
C GLY A 3 -3.85 -0.98 -9.56
N LEU A 4 -2.65 -0.40 -9.60
CA LEU A 4 -1.96 0.17 -8.44
C LEU A 4 -1.85 1.70 -8.60
N VAL A 5 -1.85 2.43 -7.48
CA VAL A 5 -1.54 3.87 -7.47
C VAL A 5 -0.44 4.13 -6.44
N ILE A 6 0.68 4.71 -6.89
CA ILE A 6 1.88 4.95 -6.07
C ILE A 6 2.15 6.46 -6.01
N GLY A 7 2.05 7.05 -4.82
CA GLY A 7 2.12 8.49 -4.60
C GLY A 7 0.76 9.16 -4.73
N ASP A 8 0.74 10.48 -5.03
CA ASP A 8 -0.49 11.27 -5.08
C ASP A 8 -1.57 10.63 -5.95
N LYS A 9 -2.70 10.28 -5.30
CA LYS A 9 -3.84 9.60 -5.92
C LYS A 9 -4.58 10.44 -6.98
N LEU A 10 -4.43 11.77 -6.95
CA LEU A 10 -5.06 12.68 -7.91
C LEU A 10 -4.25 12.80 -9.21
N GLU A 11 -2.95 12.51 -9.15
CA GLU A 11 -2.08 12.50 -10.31
C GLU A 11 -2.28 11.22 -11.12
N ARG A 12 -2.91 11.33 -12.29
CA ARG A 12 -3.21 10.19 -13.17
C ARG A 12 -1.96 9.41 -13.55
N ARG A 13 -0.80 10.07 -13.68
CA ARG A 13 0.48 9.41 -14.02
C ARG A 13 0.98 8.47 -12.93
N ASN A 14 0.49 8.58 -11.71
CA ASN A 14 0.82 7.70 -10.60
C ASN A 14 0.02 6.38 -10.62
N ARG A 15 -0.91 6.23 -11.57
CA ARG A 15 -1.74 5.04 -11.74
C ARG A 15 -1.13 4.06 -12.74
N LEU A 16 -1.06 2.82 -12.30
CA LEU A 16 -0.68 1.64 -13.04
C LEU A 16 -1.95 0.83 -13.32
N ASP A 17 -2.58 1.08 -14.46
CA ASP A 17 -3.79 0.37 -14.87
C ASP A 17 -3.47 -1.06 -15.31
N SER A 18 -4.18 -2.03 -14.76
CA SER A 18 -3.90 -3.45 -15.01
C SER A 18 -4.18 -3.87 -16.44
N GLU A 19 -5.25 -3.38 -17.07
CA GLU A 19 -5.59 -3.74 -18.45
C GLU A 19 -4.53 -3.22 -19.42
N LEU A 20 -4.12 -1.97 -19.26
CA LEU A 20 -3.07 -1.36 -20.09
C LEU A 20 -1.72 -2.06 -19.89
N ILE A 21 -1.32 -2.32 -18.65
CA ILE A 21 -0.03 -2.97 -18.35
C ILE A 21 0.02 -4.38 -18.92
N LEU A 22 -1.06 -5.16 -18.78
CA LEU A 22 -1.13 -6.51 -19.31
C LEU A 22 -1.10 -6.53 -20.84
N ALA A 23 -1.72 -5.55 -21.50
CA ALA A 23 -1.69 -5.40 -22.96
C ALA A 23 -0.29 -5.02 -23.50
N GLU A 24 0.50 -4.29 -22.70
CA GLU A 24 1.85 -3.81 -23.06
C GLU A 24 2.98 -4.75 -22.59
N MET A 25 2.64 -5.94 -22.07
CA MET A 25 3.63 -6.89 -21.54
C MET A 25 4.60 -7.34 -22.63
N THR A 26 5.89 -7.09 -22.39
CA THR A 26 6.99 -7.59 -23.20
C THR A 26 7.66 -8.80 -22.52
N PRO A 27 8.40 -9.64 -23.27
CA PRO A 27 9.13 -10.76 -22.68
C PRO A 27 10.04 -10.30 -21.52
N GLY A 28 9.84 -10.88 -20.33
CA GLY A 28 10.63 -10.57 -19.13
C GLY A 28 10.18 -9.32 -18.36
N GLU A 29 8.97 -8.80 -18.60
CA GLU A 29 8.28 -7.82 -17.73
C GLU A 29 8.99 -6.46 -17.50
N LYS A 30 10.01 -6.16 -18.30
CA LYS A 30 10.90 -5.00 -18.08
C LYS A 30 10.19 -3.66 -18.03
N ASN A 31 9.14 -3.47 -18.84
CA ASN A 31 8.38 -2.20 -18.86
C ASN A 31 7.64 -1.96 -17.53
N PHE A 32 7.09 -3.01 -16.91
CA PHE A 32 6.42 -2.90 -15.63
C PHE A 32 7.40 -2.52 -14.52
N ALA A 33 8.54 -3.20 -14.47
CA ALA A 33 9.60 -2.92 -13.49
C ALA A 33 10.11 -1.47 -13.59
N LEU A 34 10.42 -1.00 -14.81
CA LEU A 34 10.87 0.39 -15.04
C LEU A 34 9.83 1.42 -14.63
N ARG A 35 8.54 1.13 -14.80
CA ARG A 35 7.46 2.03 -14.43
C ARG A 35 7.29 2.15 -12.92
N ILE A 36 7.36 1.01 -12.21
CA ILE A 36 7.37 0.97 -10.74
C ILE A 36 8.57 1.78 -10.22
N GLU A 37 9.77 1.50 -10.75
CA GLU A 37 10.99 2.21 -10.35
C GLU A 37 10.88 3.72 -10.57
N HIS A 38 10.37 4.14 -11.74
CA HIS A 38 10.15 5.55 -12.05
C HIS A 38 9.22 6.24 -11.05
N LEU A 39 8.10 5.59 -10.67
CA LEU A 39 7.17 6.14 -9.69
C LEU A 39 7.78 6.25 -8.29
N LEU A 40 8.51 5.22 -7.85
CA LEU A 40 9.20 5.25 -6.56
C LEU A 40 10.29 6.32 -6.52
N ASN A 41 11.02 6.54 -7.62
CA ASN A 41 12.06 7.56 -7.71
C ASN A 41 11.54 9.00 -7.61
N LYS A 42 10.25 9.24 -7.88
CA LYS A 42 9.60 10.54 -7.68
C LYS A 42 9.27 10.84 -6.21
N ILE A 43 9.35 9.86 -5.31
CA ILE A 43 9.06 10.07 -3.88
C ILE A 43 10.28 10.68 -3.21
N GLU A 44 10.20 11.95 -2.82
CA GLU A 44 11.33 12.70 -2.24
C GLU A 44 11.76 12.18 -0.86
N ALA A 45 10.80 11.85 0.01
CA ALA A 45 11.07 11.36 1.36
C ALA A 45 11.56 9.88 1.34
N PRO A 46 12.82 9.60 1.73
CA PRO A 46 13.38 8.24 1.66
C PRO A 46 12.61 7.22 2.51
N GLU A 47 12.17 7.61 3.71
CA GLU A 47 11.44 6.75 4.63
C GLU A 47 10.06 6.38 4.07
N TYR A 48 9.39 7.34 3.44
CA TYR A 48 8.12 7.09 2.76
C TYR A 48 8.30 6.18 1.55
N ARG A 49 9.37 6.39 0.78
CA ARG A 49 9.74 5.53 -0.35
C ARG A 49 10.01 4.10 0.11
N GLN A 50 10.73 3.92 1.21
CA GLN A 50 11.02 2.60 1.79
C GLN A 50 9.73 1.86 2.19
N VAL A 51 8.79 2.54 2.86
CA VAL A 51 7.50 1.94 3.20
C VAL A 51 6.69 1.55 1.95
N ASN A 52 6.76 2.34 0.87
CA ASN A 52 6.13 1.97 -0.40
C ASN A 52 6.75 0.70 -1.00
N ILE A 53 8.09 0.57 -0.96
CA ILE A 53 8.80 -0.63 -1.41
C ILE A 53 8.36 -1.85 -0.59
N GLU A 54 8.36 -1.74 0.74
CA GLU A 54 7.92 -2.82 1.63
C GLU A 54 6.47 -3.21 1.43
N THR A 55 5.60 -2.22 1.19
CA THR A 55 4.19 -2.45 0.86
C THR A 55 4.05 -3.25 -0.44
N LEU A 56 4.79 -2.89 -1.49
CA LEU A 56 4.78 -3.63 -2.75
C LEU A 56 5.28 -5.07 -2.57
N MET A 57 6.35 -5.28 -1.80
CA MET A 57 6.88 -6.61 -1.50
C MET A 57 5.85 -7.47 -0.77
N GLU A 58 5.18 -6.93 0.24
CA GLU A 58 4.17 -7.67 0.98
C GLU A 58 2.93 -7.94 0.13
N LEU A 59 2.46 -6.99 -0.68
CA LEU A 59 1.37 -7.21 -1.63
C LEU A 59 1.69 -8.34 -2.61
N ALA A 60 2.92 -8.38 -3.13
CA ALA A 60 3.38 -9.47 -3.99
C ALA A 60 3.39 -10.82 -3.25
N ALA A 61 3.90 -10.85 -2.01
CA ALA A 61 3.91 -12.07 -1.18
C ALA A 61 2.49 -12.56 -0.83
N ILE A 62 1.55 -11.65 -0.54
CA ILE A 62 0.14 -11.98 -0.33
C ILE A 62 -0.47 -12.57 -1.59
N ALA A 63 -0.28 -11.93 -2.75
CA ALA A 63 -0.80 -12.42 -4.02
C ALA A 63 -0.24 -13.81 -4.37
N GLN A 64 1.05 -14.04 -4.15
CA GLN A 64 1.67 -15.34 -4.38
C GLN A 64 1.12 -16.45 -3.47
N ARG A 65 0.87 -16.14 -2.20
CA ARG A 65 0.28 -17.08 -1.23
C ARG A 65 -1.22 -17.32 -1.44
N ASN A 66 -1.91 -16.40 -2.11
CA ASN A 66 -3.36 -16.43 -2.31
C ASN A 66 -3.71 -16.23 -3.79
N PRO A 67 -3.50 -17.23 -4.68
CA PRO A 67 -3.75 -17.07 -6.12
C PRO A 67 -5.21 -16.78 -6.48
N ALA A 68 -6.15 -17.14 -5.60
CA ALA A 68 -7.58 -16.86 -5.76
C ALA A 68 -8.00 -15.46 -5.28
N LEU A 69 -7.09 -14.69 -4.67
CA LEU A 69 -7.39 -13.35 -4.19
C LEU A 69 -7.75 -12.44 -5.36
N GLN A 70 -9.00 -11.99 -5.39
CA GLN A 70 -9.48 -10.95 -6.29
C GLN A 70 -9.75 -9.68 -5.49
N ILE A 71 -9.28 -8.57 -6.04
CA ILE A 71 -9.56 -7.23 -5.52
C ILE A 71 -10.23 -6.51 -6.67
N ASP A 72 -11.46 -6.08 -6.49
CA ASP A 72 -12.29 -5.56 -7.58
C ASP A 72 -11.92 -4.13 -7.97
N ASP A 73 -11.18 -3.41 -7.14
CA ASP A 73 -10.76 -2.04 -7.40
C ASP A 73 -9.24 -1.87 -7.44
N SER A 74 -8.81 -0.64 -7.67
CA SER A 74 -7.39 -0.27 -7.63
C SER A 74 -6.91 -0.14 -6.20
N ILE A 75 -5.70 -0.61 -5.94
CA ILE A 75 -5.05 -0.45 -4.65
C ILE A 75 -4.29 0.87 -4.66
N VAL A 76 -4.68 1.80 -3.80
CA VAL A 76 -3.97 3.06 -3.59
C VAL A 76 -3.01 2.89 -2.41
N LEU A 77 -1.70 2.91 -2.67
CA LEU A 77 -0.69 2.62 -1.65
C LEU A 77 -0.79 3.60 -0.47
N ASP A 78 -0.93 4.90 -0.73
CA ASP A 78 -1.10 5.93 0.31
C ASP A 78 -2.27 5.60 1.28
N VAL A 79 -3.39 5.10 0.75
CA VAL A 79 -4.57 4.74 1.56
C VAL A 79 -4.29 3.48 2.38
N LEU A 80 -3.71 2.47 1.75
CA LEU A 80 -3.36 1.21 2.40
C LEU A 80 -2.33 1.43 3.53
N ILE A 81 -1.25 2.15 3.23
CA ILE A 81 -0.21 2.49 4.19
C ILE A 81 -0.78 3.35 5.33
N GLY A 82 -1.62 4.35 5.02
CA GLY A 82 -2.27 5.17 6.04
C GLY A 82 -3.11 4.34 7.03
N HIS A 83 -3.79 3.30 6.54
CA HIS A 83 -4.50 2.36 7.41
C HIS A 83 -3.56 1.49 8.23
N ALA A 84 -2.47 0.99 7.63
CA ALA A 84 -1.45 0.22 8.35
C ALA A 84 -0.82 1.04 9.48
N VAL A 85 -0.49 2.31 9.23
CA VAL A 85 0.01 3.26 10.24
C VAL A 85 -1.00 3.42 11.38
N ARG A 86 -2.29 3.61 11.05
CA ARG A 86 -3.36 3.74 12.05
C ARG A 86 -3.49 2.47 12.90
N LEU A 87 -3.55 1.30 12.27
CA LEU A 87 -3.67 0.02 12.97
C LEU A 87 -2.46 -0.23 13.87
N CYS A 88 -1.24 0.00 13.36
CA CYS A 88 0.01 -0.15 14.10
C CYS A 88 0.10 0.76 15.33
N TRP A 89 -0.43 1.98 15.22
CA TRP A 89 -0.50 2.92 16.34
C TRP A 89 -1.49 2.47 17.41
N LEU A 90 -2.70 2.09 16.99
CA LEU A 90 -3.79 1.70 17.90
C LEU A 90 -3.56 0.34 18.57
N ASP A 91 -2.78 -0.56 17.96
CA ASP A 91 -2.31 -1.81 18.59
C ASP A 91 -1.52 -1.53 19.89
N ARG A 92 -0.77 -0.42 19.92
CA ARG A 92 0.02 0.02 21.07
C ARG A 92 -0.71 1.04 21.96
N HIS A 93 -1.68 1.76 21.40
CA HIS A 93 -2.40 2.83 22.08
C HIS A 93 -3.91 2.73 21.80
N PRO A 94 -4.60 1.71 22.35
CA PRO A 94 -6.01 1.48 22.04
C PRO A 94 -6.91 2.66 22.45
N ASP A 95 -6.55 3.39 23.50
CA ASP A 95 -7.31 4.54 24.01
C ASP A 95 -7.31 5.74 23.04
N HIS A 96 -6.41 5.76 22.05
CA HIS A 96 -6.31 6.85 21.06
C HIS A 96 -7.27 6.67 19.86
N VAL A 97 -8.19 5.70 19.88
CA VAL A 97 -9.07 5.42 18.72
C VAL A 97 -9.91 6.62 18.29
N HIS A 98 -10.39 7.42 19.25
CA HIS A 98 -11.21 8.60 19.01
C HIS A 98 -10.39 9.89 18.83
N THR A 99 -9.11 9.89 19.19
CA THR A 99 -8.20 11.04 19.10
C THR A 99 -7.05 10.81 18.11
N TYR A 100 -7.13 9.77 17.27
CA TYR A 100 -6.04 9.38 16.37
C TYR A 100 -5.49 10.53 15.53
N ASP A 101 -6.35 11.42 15.06
CA ASP A 101 -5.93 12.54 14.21
C ASP A 101 -4.97 13.50 14.94
N GLU A 102 -5.04 13.60 16.26
CA GLU A 102 -4.10 14.36 17.11
C GLU A 102 -2.71 13.69 17.16
N HIS A 103 -2.67 12.37 16.98
CA HIS A 103 -1.45 11.56 17.05
C HIS A 103 -0.91 11.15 15.68
N LYS A 104 -1.58 11.53 14.59
CA LYS A 104 -1.29 11.02 13.24
C LYS A 104 0.17 11.26 12.82
N ALA A 105 0.70 12.46 13.04
CA ALA A 105 2.09 12.77 12.69
C ALA A 105 3.10 11.88 13.45
N THR A 106 2.88 11.69 14.75
CA THR A 106 3.69 10.81 15.60
C THR A 106 3.55 9.35 15.18
N ALA A 107 2.34 8.91 14.81
CA ALA A 107 2.10 7.55 14.31
C ALA A 107 2.90 7.26 13.04
N TRP A 108 2.92 8.20 12.08
CA TRP A 108 3.73 8.08 10.87
C TRP A 108 5.22 8.00 11.17
N HIS A 109 5.73 8.89 12.04
CA HIS A 109 7.13 8.85 12.44
C HIS A 109 7.51 7.51 13.08
N ASN A 110 6.69 7.00 14.00
CA ASN A 110 6.90 5.69 14.61
C ASN A 110 6.82 4.54 13.60
N PHE A 111 5.99 4.67 12.57
CA PHE A 111 5.85 3.62 11.56
C PHE A 111 7.11 3.51 10.69
N TYR A 112 7.74 4.63 10.34
CA TYR A 112 9.00 4.65 9.61
C TYR A 112 10.15 3.94 10.34
N GLU A 113 10.08 3.87 11.67
CA GLU A 113 11.09 3.20 12.50
C GLU A 113 10.75 1.72 12.78
N THR A 114 9.64 1.20 12.25
CA THR A 114 9.27 -0.20 12.45
C THR A 114 10.17 -1.15 11.64
N SER A 115 10.28 -2.40 12.09
CA SER A 115 10.98 -3.42 11.31
C SER A 115 10.17 -3.80 10.07
N PRO A 116 10.82 -4.27 8.99
CA PRO A 116 10.12 -4.70 7.77
C PRO A 116 9.06 -5.78 8.03
N ALA A 117 9.30 -6.67 9.00
CA ALA A 117 8.34 -7.70 9.40
C ALA A 117 7.08 -7.10 10.05
N LEU A 118 7.24 -6.04 10.86
CA LEU A 118 6.12 -5.36 11.50
C LEU A 118 5.35 -4.50 10.50
N CYS A 119 6.05 -3.80 9.61
CA CYS A 119 5.46 -3.10 8.47
C CYS A 119 4.60 -4.06 7.63
N ALA A 120 5.17 -5.18 7.16
CA ALA A 120 4.48 -6.20 6.39
C ALA A 120 3.22 -6.74 7.11
N ARG A 121 3.33 -7.04 8.41
CA ARG A 121 2.18 -7.47 9.22
C ARG A 121 1.04 -6.46 9.16
N PHE A 122 1.31 -5.18 9.42
CA PHE A 122 0.25 -4.17 9.45
C PHE A 122 -0.27 -3.79 8.05
N ILE A 123 0.53 -3.95 7.00
CA ILE A 123 0.06 -3.86 5.61
C ILE A 123 -0.93 -4.98 5.31
N ALA A 124 -0.64 -6.22 5.71
CA ALA A 124 -1.57 -7.34 5.55
C ALA A 124 -2.87 -7.14 6.35
N GLU A 125 -2.77 -6.64 7.58
CA GLU A 125 -3.93 -6.31 8.41
C GLU A 125 -4.78 -5.19 7.78
N ALA A 126 -4.14 -4.13 7.25
CA ALA A 126 -4.81 -3.04 6.58
C ALA A 126 -5.51 -3.49 5.29
N LEU A 127 -4.86 -4.35 4.50
CA LEU A 127 -5.46 -4.91 3.28
C LEU A 127 -6.72 -5.71 3.64
N ARG A 128 -6.65 -6.57 4.65
CA ARG A 128 -7.81 -7.34 5.14
C ARG A 128 -8.93 -6.44 5.64
N TYR A 129 -8.60 -5.40 6.39
CA TYR A 129 -9.59 -4.43 6.89
C TYR A 129 -10.32 -3.73 5.75
N LEU A 130 -9.58 -3.25 4.73
CA LEU A 130 -10.14 -2.54 3.58
C LEU A 130 -10.99 -3.45 2.68
N THR A 131 -10.59 -4.71 2.48
CA THR A 131 -11.39 -5.65 1.68
C THR A 131 -12.66 -6.09 2.40
N GLN A 132 -12.64 -6.25 3.73
CA GLN A 132 -13.85 -6.52 4.52
C GLN A 132 -14.82 -5.33 4.52
N LEU A 133 -14.30 -4.10 4.63
CA LEU A 133 -15.13 -2.89 4.53
C LEU A 133 -15.83 -2.77 3.18
N SER A 134 -15.09 -3.05 2.09
CA SER A 134 -15.65 -3.05 0.74
C SER A 134 -16.83 -4.00 0.60
N GLN A 135 -16.78 -5.19 1.22
CA GLN A 135 -17.87 -6.17 1.19
C GLN A 135 -19.09 -5.76 2.03
N LEU A 136 -18.91 -4.92 3.06
CA LEU A 136 -20.02 -4.42 3.89
C LEU A 136 -20.72 -3.21 3.26
N SER A 137 -20.06 -2.53 2.32
CA SER A 137 -20.59 -1.35 1.62
C SER A 137 -21.23 -1.66 0.26
N ALA A 138 -21.21 -2.92 -0.17
CA ALA A 138 -21.79 -3.42 -1.43
C ALA A 138 -23.15 -4.08 -1.19
#